data_AF-A0A2E5ZPA8-F1
#
_entry.id   AF-A0A2E5ZPA8-F1
#
_cell.length_a   1.000
_cell.length_b   1.000
_cell.length_c   1.000
_cell.angle_alpha   90.00
_cell.angle_beta   90.00
_cell.angle_gamma   90.00
#
_symmetry.space_group_name_H-M   'P 1'
#
loop_
_entity.id
_entity.type
_entity.pdbx_description
1 polymer ?
#
loop_
_entity_poly.entity_id
_entity_poly.type
_entity_poly.pdbx_seq_one_letter_code
_entity_poly.pdbx_strand_id
1 'polypeptide(L)'
;MLRKDIEEKFPFLSVVTYGGQEYIGIINNQDSFITSMYIFTDLLSEDEKARFIELGEIWWWESNRMIPINIFLKNDMDQFKYVLMTMNSKDVKVGLGPTVNLNKLAIKRVKRKSVQLVKKPSR
;
A
#
# COMPACT_ATOMS: atom_id res chain seq x y z
N MET A 1 -7.97 19.67 -9.81
CA MET A 1 -6.76 19.55 -10.66
C MET A 1 -5.54 19.13 -9.85
N LEU A 2 -5.31 19.64 -8.63
CA LEU A 2 -4.18 19.23 -7.76
C LEU A 2 -4.05 17.73 -7.40
N ARG A 3 -5.16 16.98 -7.28
CA ARG A 3 -5.10 15.55 -6.90
C ARG A 3 -4.47 14.65 -7.99
N LYS A 4 -4.59 15.01 -9.27
CA LYS A 4 -4.03 14.24 -10.39
C LYS A 4 -2.52 14.39 -10.50
N ASP A 5 -2.01 15.61 -10.27
CA ASP A 5 -0.58 15.90 -10.38
C ASP A 5 0.25 15.18 -9.30
N ILE A 6 -0.34 14.94 -8.12
CA ILE A 6 0.27 14.15 -7.05
C ILE A 6 0.30 12.67 -7.42
N GLU A 7 -0.76 12.17 -8.05
CA GLU A 7 -0.88 10.76 -8.45
C GLU A 7 0.14 10.40 -9.56
N GLU A 8 0.40 11.33 -10.49
CA GLU A 8 1.41 11.15 -11.54
C GLU A 8 2.84 11.25 -11.00
N LYS A 9 3.11 12.17 -10.06
CA LYS A 9 4.48 12.37 -9.53
C LYS A 9 4.84 11.38 -8.42
N PHE A 10 3.88 11.03 -7.57
CA PHE A 10 4.10 10.22 -6.38
C PHE A 10 3.06 9.09 -6.28
N PRO A 11 3.14 8.08 -7.16
CA PRO A 11 2.14 7.01 -7.25
C PRO A 11 2.08 6.11 -6.02
N PHE A 12 3.05 6.20 -5.10
CA PHE A 12 3.10 5.45 -3.85
C PHE A 12 2.40 6.14 -2.68
N LEU A 13 2.06 7.43 -2.81
CA LEU A 13 1.29 8.14 -1.80
C LEU A 13 -0.19 7.79 -1.93
N SER A 14 -0.79 7.51 -0.77
CA SER A 14 -2.19 7.18 -0.62
C SER A 14 -2.90 8.26 0.19
N VAL A 15 -4.15 8.52 -0.19
CA VAL A 15 -5.05 9.41 0.54
C VAL A 15 -6.14 8.55 1.18
N VAL A 16 -6.23 8.63 2.50
CA VAL A 16 -7.15 7.83 3.31
C VAL A 16 -8.06 8.74 4.10
N THR A 17 -9.36 8.47 4.10
CA THR A 17 -10.32 9.14 4.96
C THR A 17 -10.63 8.26 6.17
N TYR A 18 -10.44 8.80 7.36
CA TYR A 18 -10.75 8.13 8.63
C TYR A 18 -11.38 9.14 9.61
N GLY A 19 -12.52 8.79 10.20
CA GLY A 19 -13.21 9.68 11.16
C GLY A 19 -13.62 11.04 10.61
N GLY A 20 -13.80 11.17 9.29
CA GLY A 20 -14.09 12.43 8.60
C GLY A 20 -12.88 13.31 8.31
N GLN A 21 -11.67 12.87 8.67
CA GLN A 21 -10.41 13.56 8.35
C GLN A 21 -9.69 12.84 7.20
N GLU A 22 -9.00 13.60 6.34
CA GLU A 22 -8.15 13.07 5.27
C GLU A 22 -6.70 12.99 5.76
N TYR A 23 -6.09 11.82 5.60
CA TYR A 23 -4.69 11.53 5.90
C TYR A 23 -3.96 11.22 4.61
N ILE A 24 -2.72 11.70 4.49
CA ILE A 24 -1.86 11.52 3.32
C ILE A 24 -0.59 10.80 3.76
N GLY A 25 -0.15 9.81 2.99
CA GLY A 25 1.05 9.04 3.32
C GLY A 25 1.08 7.66 2.67
N ILE A 26 1.90 6.75 3.18
CA ILE A 26 2.09 5.42 2.58
C ILE A 26 1.37 4.37 3.41
N ILE A 27 0.44 3.63 2.79
CA ILE A 27 -0.23 2.50 3.44
C ILE A 27 0.77 1.36 3.61
N ASN A 28 1.00 0.97 4.85
CA ASN A 28 1.89 -0.11 5.19
C ASN A 28 1.21 -1.47 5.06
N ASN A 29 0.04 -1.63 5.68
CA ASN A 29 -0.77 -2.85 5.57
C ASN A 29 -2.24 -2.50 5.74
N GLN A 30 -3.09 -3.11 4.92
CA GLN A 30 -4.54 -3.02 5.01
C GLN A 30 -5.11 -4.44 5.09
N ASP A 31 -5.59 -4.82 6.25
CA ASP A 31 -6.33 -6.07 6.46
C ASP A 31 -7.82 -5.80 6.74
N SER A 32 -8.58 -6.85 7.07
CA SER A 32 -10.04 -6.74 7.29
C SER A 32 -10.43 -6.00 8.58
N PHE A 33 -9.50 -5.84 9.52
CA PHE A 33 -9.74 -5.28 10.85
C PHE A 33 -8.91 -4.02 11.10
N ILE A 34 -7.66 -4.00 10.64
CA ILE A 34 -6.65 -3.01 10.92
C ILE A 34 -6.02 -2.51 9.63
N THR A 35 -5.91 -1.19 9.51
CA THR A 35 -5.13 -0.51 8.48
C THR A 35 -4.03 0.28 9.16
N SER A 36 -2.78 -0.02 8.81
CA SER A 36 -1.60 0.71 9.27
C SER A 36 -1.02 1.56 8.14
N MET A 37 -0.69 2.81 8.43
CA MET A 37 -0.23 3.79 7.46
C MET A 37 0.79 4.73 8.10
N TYR A 38 1.84 5.08 7.37
CA TYR A 38 2.77 6.14 7.75
C TYR A 38 2.20 7.47 7.28
N ILE A 39 1.96 8.40 8.19
CA ILE A 39 1.39 9.71 7.88
C ILE A 39 2.50 10.66 7.45
N PHE A 40 2.42 11.17 6.22
CA PHE A 40 3.40 12.10 5.68
C PHE A 40 3.26 13.52 6.29
N THR A 41 2.04 13.92 6.64
CA THR A 41 1.76 15.24 7.22
C THR A 41 2.33 15.42 8.62
N ASP A 42 2.58 14.32 9.34
CA ASP A 42 3.03 14.34 10.74
C ASP A 42 4.56 14.32 10.87
N LEU A 43 5.28 14.24 9.75
CA LEU A 43 6.74 14.35 9.72
C LEU A 43 7.16 15.76 10.14
N LEU A 44 8.11 15.84 11.06
CA LEU A 44 8.49 17.08 11.73
C LEU A 44 9.50 17.89 10.90
N SER A 45 10.54 17.23 10.38
CA SER A 45 11.59 17.89 9.59
C SER A 45 11.35 17.82 8.09
N GLU A 46 11.83 18.82 7.34
CA GLU A 46 11.87 18.76 5.87
C GLU A 46 12.83 17.68 5.37
N ASP A 47 13.96 17.46 6.07
CA ASP A 47 14.90 16.39 5.74
C ASP A 47 14.25 15.00 5.86
N GLU A 48 13.43 14.80 6.90
CA GLU A 48 12.67 13.56 7.10
C GLU A 48 11.63 13.37 6.00
N LYS A 49 10.96 14.44 5.55
CA LYS A 49 10.01 14.40 4.43
C LYS A 49 10.72 14.02 3.14
N ALA A 50 11.86 14.63 2.85
CA ALA A 50 12.65 14.31 1.66
C ALA A 50 13.11 12.84 1.68
N ARG A 51 13.62 12.37 2.82
CA ARG A 51 14.04 10.97 2.99
C ARG A 51 12.87 10.00 2.86
N PHE A 52 11.71 10.33 3.40
CA PHE A 52 10.52 9.50 3.29
C PHE A 52 10.05 9.36 1.83
N ILE A 53 10.08 10.45 1.06
CA ILE A 53 9.76 10.43 -0.38
C ILE A 53 10.76 9.56 -1.15
N GLU A 54 12.06 9.72 -0.89
CA GLU A 54 13.12 8.92 -1.50
C GLU A 54 12.92 7.41 -1.25
N LEU A 55 12.65 7.03 0.01
CA LEU A 55 12.37 5.63 0.36
C LEU A 55 11.07 5.12 -0.28
N GLY A 56 10.06 5.99 -0.41
CA GLY A 56 8.83 5.70 -1.13
C GLY A 56 9.06 5.42 -2.62
N GLU A 57 9.92 6.20 -3.28
CA GLU A 57 10.33 5.97 -4.67
C GLU A 57 11.08 4.66 -4.83
N ILE A 58 12.10 4.41 -3.99
CA ILE A 58 12.87 3.16 -3.99
C ILE A 58 11.92 1.97 -3.84
N TRP A 59 11.02 2.03 -2.86
CA TRP A 59 10.02 0.99 -2.66
C TRP A 59 9.09 0.81 -3.86
N TRP A 60 8.61 1.90 -4.47
CA TRP A 60 7.67 1.82 -5.58
C TRP A 60 8.26 1.22 -6.86
N TRP A 61 9.53 1.54 -7.14
CA TRP A 61 10.22 1.14 -8.36
C TRP A 61 10.97 -0.18 -8.23
N GLU A 62 11.54 -0.47 -7.07
CA GLU A 62 12.36 -1.67 -6.87
C GLU A 62 11.59 -2.85 -6.25
N SER A 63 10.46 -2.59 -5.58
CA SER A 63 9.64 -3.66 -5.02
C SER A 63 8.67 -4.26 -6.05
N ASN A 64 8.14 -5.43 -5.70
CA ASN A 64 7.04 -6.05 -6.45
C ASN A 64 5.67 -5.39 -6.19
N ARG A 65 5.61 -4.26 -5.46
CA ARG A 65 4.41 -3.51 -5.05
C ARG A 65 3.39 -4.30 -4.21
N MET A 66 3.74 -5.52 -3.81
CA MET A 66 2.91 -6.36 -2.94
C MET A 66 3.49 -6.52 -1.54
N ILE A 67 4.77 -6.18 -1.34
CA ILE A 67 5.43 -6.23 -0.04
C ILE A 67 5.34 -4.83 0.59
N PRO A 68 4.92 -4.72 1.86
CA PRO A 68 4.92 -3.45 2.59
C PRO A 68 6.29 -2.77 2.63
N ILE A 69 6.29 -1.44 2.62
CA ILE A 69 7.52 -0.63 2.70
C ILE A 69 8.35 -0.95 3.95
N ASN A 70 7.71 -1.23 5.09
CA ASN A 70 8.42 -1.54 6.34
C ASN A 70 9.13 -2.91 6.33
N ILE A 71 8.70 -3.84 5.48
CA ILE A 71 9.38 -5.13 5.30
C ILE A 71 10.50 -4.98 4.29
N PHE A 72 10.27 -4.23 3.21
CA PHE A 72 11.24 -4.00 2.16
C PHE A 72 12.44 -3.16 2.63
N LEU A 73 12.18 -2.07 3.36
CA LEU A 73 13.18 -1.11 3.85
C LEU A 73 13.18 -1.05 5.39
N LYS A 74 13.31 -2.21 6.03
CA LYS A 74 13.13 -2.35 7.49
C LYS A 74 13.99 -1.40 8.32
N ASN A 75 15.28 -1.28 8.00
CA ASN A 75 16.21 -0.47 8.77
C ASN A 75 15.96 1.03 8.56
N ASP A 76 15.73 1.44 7.31
CA ASP A 76 15.47 2.84 6.97
C ASP A 76 14.11 3.34 7.50
N MET A 77 13.12 2.44 7.57
CA MET A 77 11.77 2.78 8.04
C MET A 77 11.63 2.82 9.57
N ASP A 78 12.65 2.36 10.32
CA ASP A 78 12.58 2.30 11.78
C ASP A 78 12.42 3.70 12.41
N GLN A 79 13.05 4.71 11.80
CA GLN A 79 12.97 6.10 12.24
C GLN A 79 11.57 6.70 12.10
N PHE A 80 10.74 6.20 11.18
CA PHE A 80 9.40 6.73 10.92
C PHE A 80 8.30 6.03 11.73
N LYS A 81 8.65 5.21 12.74
CA LYS A 81 7.66 4.56 13.60
C LYS A 81 6.76 5.54 14.35
N TYR A 82 7.23 6.75 14.65
CA TYR A 82 6.45 7.75 15.37
C TYR A 82 5.26 8.29 14.57
N VAL A 83 5.34 8.28 13.23
CA VAL A 83 4.22 8.66 12.33
C VAL A 83 3.39 7.47 11.87
N LEU A 84 3.64 6.28 12.42
CA LEU A 84 2.85 5.09 12.09
C LEU A 84 1.51 5.15 12.81
N MET A 85 0.45 5.41 12.05
CA MET A 85 -0.91 5.38 12.54
C MET A 85 -1.57 4.05 12.24
N THR A 86 -2.31 3.55 13.23
CA THR A 86 -3.11 2.33 13.12
C THR A 86 -4.59 2.69 13.26
N MET A 87 -5.39 2.30 12.29
CA MET A 87 -6.81 2.61 12.17
C MET A 87 -7.62 1.33 12.06
N ASN A 88 -8.91 1.39 12.41
CA ASN A 88 -9.84 0.30 12.13
C ASN A 88 -10.23 0.30 10.65
N SER A 89 -9.96 -0.81 9.95
CA SER A 89 -10.24 -0.93 8.51
C SER A 89 -11.70 -0.72 8.13
N LYS A 90 -12.66 -0.95 9.05
CA LYS A 90 -14.09 -0.76 8.76
C LYS A 90 -14.44 0.70 8.47
N ASP A 91 -13.77 1.63 9.14
CA ASP A 91 -14.06 3.06 9.05
C ASP A 91 -13.08 3.78 8.10
N VAL A 92 -12.15 3.03 7.52
CA VAL A 92 -11.12 3.52 6.61
C VAL A 92 -11.63 3.44 5.17
N LYS A 93 -11.68 4.59 4.50
CA LYS A 93 -11.93 4.68 3.06
C LYS A 93 -10.65 5.11 2.36
N VAL A 94 -10.07 4.22 1.57
CA VAL A 94 -8.93 4.56 0.72
C VAL A 94 -9.47 5.28 -0.50
N GLY A 95 -9.15 6.56 -0.64
CA GLY A 95 -9.59 7.39 -1.76
C GLY A 95 -8.68 7.19 -2.98
N LEU A 96 -7.36 7.26 -2.78
CA LEU A 96 -6.34 7.18 -3.83
C LEU A 96 -5.12 6.41 -3.32
N GLY A 97 -4.35 5.86 -4.26
CA GLY A 97 -3.06 5.22 -3.99
C GLY A 97 -3.10 3.70 -3.79
N PRO A 98 -1.93 3.05 -3.73
CA PRO A 98 -1.80 1.62 -3.63
C PRO A 98 -2.17 1.11 -2.24
N THR A 99 -2.67 -0.13 -2.19
CA THR A 99 -2.95 -0.83 -0.95
C THR A 99 -2.21 -2.16 -0.93
N VAL A 100 -1.65 -2.49 0.22
CA VAL A 100 -0.89 -3.73 0.42
C VAL A 100 -1.55 -4.54 1.52
N ASN A 101 -1.69 -5.85 1.31
CA ASN A 101 -2.29 -6.75 2.28
C ASN A 101 -1.43 -8.01 2.42
N LEU A 102 -0.84 -8.18 3.59
CA LEU A 102 0.02 -9.31 3.92
C LEU A 102 -0.69 -10.66 3.84
N ASN A 103 -1.98 -10.72 4.19
CA ASN A 103 -2.74 -11.98 4.12
C ASN A 103 -2.90 -12.48 2.68
N LYS A 104 -2.91 -11.58 1.68
CA LYS A 104 -2.98 -11.97 0.27
C LYS A 104 -1.67 -12.57 -0.24
N LEU A 105 -0.53 -12.25 0.37
CA LEU A 105 0.78 -12.83 0.02
C LEU A 105 0.88 -14.31 0.44
N ALA A 106 0.25 -14.66 1.57
CA ALA A 106 0.32 -16.01 2.13
C ALA A 106 -0.51 -17.05 1.33
N ILE A 107 -1.47 -16.60 0.50
CA ILE A 107 -2.33 -17.49 -0.25
C ILE A 107 -1.54 -18.09 -1.42
N LYS A 108 -1.14 -19.37 -1.25
CA LYS A 108 -0.49 -20.14 -2.32
C LYS A 108 -1.39 -20.18 -3.56
N ARG A 109 -0.87 -19.71 -4.70
CA ARG A 109 -1.60 -19.79 -5.98
C ARG A 109 -1.80 -21.26 -6.36
N VAL A 110 -3.05 -21.74 -6.28
CA VAL A 110 -3.43 -23.07 -6.74
C VAL A 110 -3.79 -22.99 -8.22
N LYS A 111 -3.07 -23.69 -9.09
CA LYS A 111 -3.46 -23.82 -10.50
C LYS A 111 -4.74 -24.65 -10.58
N ARG A 112 -5.87 -24.02 -10.92
CA ARG A 112 -7.12 -24.73 -11.22
C ARG A 112 -6.98 -25.41 -12.59
N LYS A 113 -7.09 -26.73 -12.65
CA LYS A 113 -7.20 -27.46 -13.92
C LYS A 113 -8.62 -27.21 -14.47
N SER A 114 -8.72 -26.56 -15.62
CA SER A 114 -10.00 -26.46 -16.34
C SER A 114 -10.23 -27.78 -17.08
N VAL A 115 -11.29 -28.49 -16.74
CA VAL A 115 -11.71 -29.70 -17.44
C VAL A 115 -12.83 -29.29 -18.38
N GLN A 116 -12.58 -29.36 -19.68
CA GLN A 116 -13.60 -29.10 -20.71
C GLN A 116 -14.03 -30.43 -21.32
N LEU A 117 -15.34 -30.67 -21.40
CA LEU A 117 -15.89 -31.83 -22.09
C LEU A 117 -15.75 -31.60 -23.60
N VAL A 118 -14.96 -32.43 -24.27
CA VAL A 118 -14.80 -32.39 -25.73
C VAL A 118 -15.68 -33.47 -26.35
N LYS A 119 -16.55 -33.10 -27.30
CA LYS A 119 -17.38 -34.05 -28.05
C LYS A 119 -16.48 -34.92 -28.94
N LYS A 120 -16.68 -36.24 -28.92
CA LYS A 120 -15.98 -37.18 -29.79
C LYS A 120 -16.29 -36.85 -31.26
N PRO A 121 -15.30 -36.69 -32.15
CA PRO A 121 -15.56 -36.46 -33.57
C PRO A 121 -16.27 -37.70 -34.16
N SER A 122 -17.35 -37.48 -34.93
CA SER A 122 -17.98 -38.56 -35.69
C SER A 122 -17.07 -38.93 -36.87
N ARG A 123 -16.90 -40.23 -37.11
CA ARG A 123 -16.26 -40.74 -38.32
C ARG A 123 -17.02 -40.33 -39.57
#